data_AF-A0A3B9V067-F1
#
_entry.id   AF-A0A3B9V067-F1
#
_cell.length_a   1.000
_cell.length_b   1.000
_cell.length_c   1.000
_cell.angle_alpha   90.00
_cell.angle_beta   90.00
_cell.angle_gamma   90.00
#
_symmetry.space_group_name_H-M   'P 1'
#
loop_
_entity.id
_entity.type
_entity.pdbx_description
1 polymer ?
#
loop_
_entity_poly.entity_id
_entity_poly.type
_entity_poly.pdbx_seq_one_letter_code
_entity_poly.pdbx_strand_id
1 'polypeptide(L)'
;SAKVRHLVVETHSEGQRLDNWLVKRLKRVPRSHLYKIIRDGQVRVNGGRVKPTYRLEEGDSVRIPPVRIDARRGLPDPMTLPVLDLDILYEDSALLVLNKTAGISVHGGTGIRLGLIESLRLDRPKSPFLELVHRIDRPTSGC
;
A
#
# COMPACT_ATOMS: atom_id res chain seq x y z
N SER A 1 4.62 22.56 12.99
CA SER A 1 3.83 21.47 13.61
C SER A 1 2.63 21.14 12.76
N ALA A 2 2.41 19.87 12.41
CA ALA A 2 1.21 19.48 11.67
C ALA A 2 0.00 19.58 12.62
N LYS A 3 -1.05 20.33 12.23
CA LYS A 3 -2.24 20.62 13.05
C LYS A 3 -3.41 19.74 12.62
N VAL A 4 -4.34 19.48 13.56
CA VAL A 4 -5.64 18.87 13.27
C VAL A 4 -6.40 19.78 12.31
N ARG A 5 -7.08 19.22 11.32
CA ARG A 5 -7.92 19.96 10.36
C ARG A 5 -9.37 19.53 10.51
N HIS A 6 -10.28 20.48 10.38
CA HIS A 6 -11.70 20.24 10.24
C HIS A 6 -12.10 20.74 8.86
N LEU A 7 -12.72 19.87 8.06
CA LEU A 7 -13.18 20.19 6.72
C LEU A 7 -14.66 19.88 6.64
N VAL A 8 -15.43 20.83 6.13
CA VAL A 8 -16.85 20.65 5.87
C VAL A 8 -17.02 20.02 4.49
N VAL A 9 -17.92 19.05 4.36
CA VAL A 9 -18.25 18.43 3.09
C VAL A 9 -19.16 19.38 2.29
N GLU A 10 -18.72 19.70 1.09
CA GLU A 10 -19.49 20.49 0.12
C GLU A 10 -20.39 19.58 -0.73
N THR A 11 -21.44 20.13 -1.34
CA THR A 11 -22.42 19.44 -2.19
C THR A 11 -21.78 18.50 -3.23
N HIS A 12 -20.69 18.94 -3.88
CA HIS A 12 -20.00 18.14 -4.91
C HIS A 12 -19.34 16.86 -4.37
N SER A 13 -19.20 16.74 -3.05
CA SER A 13 -18.61 15.59 -2.36
C SER A 13 -19.67 14.70 -1.69
N GLU A 14 -20.95 15.07 -1.77
CA GLU A 14 -22.07 14.30 -1.23
C GLU A 14 -22.11 12.89 -1.85
N GLY A 15 -22.45 11.89 -1.04
CA GLY A 15 -22.49 10.48 -1.43
C GLY A 15 -21.12 9.85 -1.67
N GLN A 16 -20.03 10.63 -1.66
CA GLN A 16 -18.69 10.08 -1.79
C GLN A 16 -18.31 9.29 -0.55
N ARG A 17 -17.69 8.12 -0.74
CA ARG A 17 -17.09 7.37 0.38
C ARG A 17 -15.96 8.17 1.03
N LEU A 18 -15.93 8.16 2.36
CA LEU A 18 -14.92 8.84 3.17
C LEU A 18 -13.50 8.47 2.76
N ASP A 19 -13.21 7.19 2.53
CA ASP A 19 -11.88 6.75 2.11
C ASP A 19 -11.43 7.39 0.79
N ASN A 20 -12.29 7.37 -0.23
CA ASN A 20 -12.05 8.02 -1.51
C ASN A 20 -11.91 9.54 -1.40
N TRP A 21 -12.71 10.17 -0.54
CA TRP A 21 -12.67 11.60 -0.28
C TRP A 21 -11.35 12.02 0.40
N LEU A 22 -10.86 11.20 1.34
CA LEU A 22 -9.58 11.41 2.03
C LEU A 22 -8.38 11.14 1.12
N VAL A 23 -8.41 10.14 0.25
CA VAL A 23 -7.31 9.85 -0.70
C VAL A 23 -6.98 11.07 -1.57
N LYS A 24 -8.00 11.81 -2.02
CA LYS A 24 -7.81 13.04 -2.81
C LYS A 24 -7.13 14.16 -2.02
N ARG A 25 -7.36 14.22 -0.70
CA ARG A 25 -6.90 15.29 0.22
C ARG A 25 -5.60 14.97 0.95
N LEU A 26 -5.34 13.70 1.19
CA LEU A 26 -4.15 13.15 1.84
C LEU A 26 -3.23 12.53 0.78
N LYS A 27 -2.87 13.33 -0.22
CA LYS A 27 -1.95 12.91 -1.29
C LYS A 27 -0.68 12.35 -0.66
N ARG A 28 -0.19 11.21 -1.18
CA ARG A 28 1.01 10.48 -0.71
C ARG A 28 0.85 9.71 0.61
N VAL A 29 -0.32 9.72 1.26
CA VAL A 29 -0.58 8.80 2.38
C VAL A 29 -0.94 7.43 1.81
N PRO A 30 -0.22 6.35 2.16
CA PRO A 30 -0.58 5.00 1.71
C PRO A 30 -1.98 4.62 2.17
N ARG A 31 -2.73 3.91 1.32
CA ARG A 31 -4.10 3.45 1.67
C ARG A 31 -4.14 2.71 3.00
N SER A 32 -3.19 1.81 3.26
CA SER A 32 -3.12 1.07 4.53
C SER A 32 -3.01 1.99 5.76
N HIS A 33 -2.23 3.08 5.67
CA HIS A 33 -2.14 4.08 6.72
C HIS A 33 -3.46 4.85 6.87
N LEU A 34 -4.10 5.22 5.75
CA LEU A 34 -5.41 5.88 5.76
C LEU A 34 -6.49 5.00 6.43
N TYR A 35 -6.55 3.71 6.10
CA TYR A 35 -7.45 2.76 6.77
C TYR A 35 -7.14 2.62 8.26
N LYS A 36 -5.86 2.63 8.66
CA LYS A 36 -5.45 2.58 10.07
C LYS A 36 -5.96 3.78 10.84
N ILE A 37 -5.71 5.01 10.37
CA ILE A 37 -6.14 6.22 11.09
C ILE A 37 -7.67 6.37 11.18
N ILE A 38 -8.42 5.84 10.22
CA ILE A 38 -9.90 5.76 10.30
C ILE A 38 -10.31 4.74 11.36
N ARG A 39 -9.75 3.53 11.32
CA ARG A 39 -10.06 2.44 12.25
C ARG A 39 -9.73 2.79 13.71
N ASP A 40 -8.61 3.47 13.93
CA ASP A 40 -8.18 3.93 15.25
C ASP A 40 -9.08 5.09 15.77
N GLY A 41 -9.97 5.63 14.92
CA GLY A 41 -10.87 6.73 15.25
C GLY A 41 -10.17 8.08 15.34
N GLN A 42 -9.02 8.22 14.69
CA GLN A 42 -8.31 9.49 14.58
C GLN A 42 -8.99 10.40 13.56
N VAL A 43 -9.55 9.81 12.49
CA VAL A 43 -10.52 10.50 11.61
C VAL A 43 -11.91 10.35 12.19
N ARG A 44 -12.67 11.46 12.24
CA ARG A 44 -14.05 11.49 12.75
C ARG A 44 -14.95 12.32 11.84
N VAL A 45 -16.22 11.94 11.76
CA VAL A 45 -17.27 12.71 11.08
C VAL A 45 -18.28 13.12 12.14
N ASN A 46 -18.57 14.41 12.25
CA ASN A 46 -19.48 14.98 13.26
C ASN A 46 -19.13 14.54 14.69
N GLY A 47 -17.84 14.39 14.99
CA GLY A 47 -17.33 13.92 16.29
C GLY A 47 -17.38 12.39 16.50
N GLY A 48 -18.10 11.65 15.66
CA GLY A 48 -18.24 10.19 15.73
C GLY A 48 -17.14 9.40 15.01
N ARG A 49 -16.94 8.15 15.45
CA ARG A 49 -16.15 7.16 14.68
C ARG A 49 -17.02 6.63 13.53
N VAL A 50 -16.44 6.53 12.35
CA VAL A 50 -17.14 6.03 11.16
C VAL A 50 -16.30 4.99 10.41
N LYS A 51 -16.96 4.17 9.60
CA LYS A 51 -16.29 3.21 8.71
C LYS A 51 -15.67 3.93 7.51
N PRO A 52 -14.60 3.39 6.89
CA PRO A 52 -14.04 3.95 5.66
C PRO A 52 -15.06 4.06 4.50
N THR A 53 -16.05 3.18 4.50
CA THR A 53 -17.16 3.11 3.52
C THR A 53 -18.29 4.10 3.79
N TYR A 54 -18.22 4.87 4.88
CA TYR A 54 -19.22 5.89 5.20
C TYR A 54 -19.38 6.83 4.00
N ARG A 55 -20.62 7.08 3.59
CA ARG A 55 -20.94 8.03 2.53
C ARG A 55 -21.17 9.39 3.19
N LEU A 56 -20.43 10.37 2.71
CA LEU A 56 -20.48 11.73 3.23
C LEU A 56 -21.78 12.42 2.83
N GLU A 57 -22.32 13.22 3.75
CA GLU A 57 -23.46 14.10 3.51
C GLU A 57 -22.97 15.55 3.41
N GLU A 58 -23.68 16.39 2.66
CA GLU A 58 -23.38 17.82 2.65
C GLU A 58 -23.45 18.39 4.07
N GLY A 59 -22.48 19.21 4.45
CA GLY A 59 -22.41 19.82 5.79
C GLY A 59 -21.68 18.97 6.83
N ASP A 60 -21.34 17.72 6.53
CA ASP A 60 -20.55 16.87 7.43
C ASP A 60 -19.23 17.54 7.82
N SER A 61 -18.90 17.56 9.12
CA SER A 61 -17.62 18.04 9.63
C SER A 61 -16.64 16.88 9.81
N VAL A 62 -15.65 16.80 8.91
CA VAL A 62 -14.61 15.77 8.94
C VAL A 62 -13.37 16.27 9.67
N ARG A 63 -13.09 15.69 10.85
CA ARG A 63 -11.85 15.90 11.61
C ARG A 63 -10.75 14.98 11.08
N ILE A 64 -9.64 15.57 10.64
CA ILE A 64 -8.47 14.88 10.09
C ILE A 64 -7.27 15.11 11.01
N PRO A 65 -6.61 14.04 11.51
CA PRO A 65 -5.44 14.19 12.36
C PRO A 65 -4.23 14.75 11.57
N PRO A 66 -3.20 15.23 12.27
CA PRO A 66 -1.92 15.51 11.63
C PRO A 66 -1.34 14.22 11.04
N VAL A 67 -1.25 14.13 9.71
CA VAL A 67 -0.62 12.99 9.04
C VAL A 67 0.76 13.40 8.58
N ARG A 68 1.81 12.90 9.25
CA ARG A 68 3.18 13.01 8.74
C ARG A 68 3.37 11.95 7.67
N ILE A 69 3.71 12.40 6.47
CA ILE A 69 4.19 11.51 5.41
C ILE A 69 5.70 11.48 5.60
N ASP A 70 6.24 10.38 6.10
CA ASP A 70 7.68 10.17 5.99
C ASP A 70 8.02 10.18 4.51
N ALA A 71 8.74 11.21 4.06
CA ALA A 71 9.19 11.38 2.68
C ALA A 71 10.20 10.29 2.24
N ARG A 72 10.32 9.20 3.00
CA ARG A 72 11.26 8.11 2.78
C ARG A 72 10.51 6.77 2.74
N ARG A 73 9.80 6.54 1.65
CA ARG A 73 9.97 5.24 0.98
C ARG A 73 10.85 5.50 -0.24
N GLY A 74 12.12 5.80 0.04
CA GLY A 74 13.14 5.58 -0.97
C GLY A 74 13.09 4.11 -1.36
N LEU A 75 13.34 3.83 -2.63
CA LEU A 75 13.67 2.47 -3.06
C LEU A 75 14.69 1.91 -2.06
N PRO A 76 14.51 0.68 -1.55
CA PRO A 76 15.47 0.08 -0.64
C PRO A 76 16.87 0.08 -1.30
N ASP A 77 17.89 0.30 -0.48
CA ASP A 77 19.29 0.34 -0.91
C ASP A 77 19.63 -0.96 -1.66
N PRO A 78 20.17 -0.89 -2.90
CA PRO A 78 20.60 -2.06 -3.67
C PRO A 78 21.50 -3.01 -2.87
N MET A 79 22.25 -2.49 -1.90
CA MET A 79 23.14 -3.25 -1.00
C MET A 79 22.42 -4.22 -0.05
N THR A 80 21.09 -4.14 0.05
CA THR A 80 20.26 -5.05 0.88
C THR A 80 19.53 -6.11 0.06
N LEU A 81 19.79 -6.18 -1.26
CA LEU A 81 19.19 -7.19 -2.11
C LEU A 81 19.81 -8.54 -1.81
N PRO A 82 19.03 -9.57 -1.46
CA PRO A 82 19.55 -10.93 -1.53
C PRO A 82 19.96 -11.18 -2.99
N VAL A 83 21.17 -11.70 -3.18
CA VAL A 83 21.58 -12.26 -4.48
C VAL A 83 20.50 -13.26 -4.86
N LEU A 84 19.77 -12.97 -5.93
CA LEU A 84 18.66 -13.77 -6.39
C LEU A 84 19.25 -14.89 -7.25
N ASP A 85 19.56 -16.02 -6.62
CA ASP A 85 19.74 -17.26 -7.37
C ASP A 85 18.35 -17.75 -7.76
N LEU A 86 17.91 -17.35 -8.95
CA LEU A 86 16.57 -17.61 -9.47
C LEU A 86 16.54 -18.96 -10.15
N ASP A 87 15.87 -19.93 -9.53
CA ASP A 87 15.52 -21.18 -10.19
C ASP A 87 14.29 -20.95 -11.11
N ILE A 88 14.56 -20.64 -12.38
CA ILE A 88 13.55 -20.37 -13.40
C ILE A 88 13.11 -21.70 -14.02
N LEU A 89 11.86 -22.09 -13.79
CA LEU A 89 11.28 -23.30 -14.38
C LEU A 89 10.76 -23.05 -15.80
N TYR A 90 10.29 -21.85 -16.08
CA TYR A 90 9.74 -21.46 -17.38
C TYR A 90 9.79 -19.94 -17.56
N GLU A 91 10.12 -19.48 -18.76
CA GLU A 91 10.07 -18.06 -19.13
C GLU A 91 9.71 -17.90 -20.61
N ASP A 92 8.70 -17.06 -20.90
CA ASP A 92 8.39 -16.55 -22.23
C ASP A 92 8.02 -15.05 -22.19
N SER A 93 7.49 -14.51 -23.29
CA SER A 93 7.11 -13.09 -23.37
C SER A 93 5.95 -12.68 -22.45
N ALA A 94 5.20 -13.64 -21.90
CA ALA A 94 3.99 -13.40 -21.12
C ALA A 94 4.07 -13.96 -19.68
N LEU A 95 4.87 -14.98 -19.43
CA LEU A 95 4.90 -15.74 -18.18
C LEU A 95 6.34 -16.03 -17.70
N LEU A 96 6.55 -15.85 -16.40
CA LEU A 96 7.74 -16.27 -15.68
C LEU A 96 7.33 -17.18 -14.52
N VAL A 97 7.81 -18.42 -14.50
CA VAL A 97 7.57 -19.39 -13.43
C VAL A 97 8.89 -19.65 -12.70
N LEU A 98 8.87 -19.46 -11.39
CA LEU A 98 10.02 -19.57 -10.52
C LEU A 98 9.78 -20.69 -9.50
N ASN A 99 10.79 -21.52 -9.26
CA ASN A 99 10.80 -22.42 -8.11
C ASN A 99 11.33 -21.65 -6.89
N LYS A 100 10.42 -21.11 -6.09
CA LYS A 100 10.81 -20.31 -4.92
C LYS A 100 11.36 -21.22 -3.82
N THR A 101 12.55 -20.91 -3.30
CA THR A 101 13.08 -21.56 -2.09
C THR A 101 12.26 -21.18 -0.85
N ALA A 102 12.09 -22.12 0.08
CA ALA A 102 11.55 -21.84 1.41
C ALA A 102 12.43 -20.81 2.14
N GLY A 103 11.83 -19.96 2.97
CA GLY A 103 12.51 -18.88 3.67
C GLY A 103 12.50 -17.53 2.93
N ILE A 104 12.15 -17.51 1.64
CA ILE A 104 12.04 -16.28 0.85
C ILE A 104 10.57 -15.82 0.80
N SER A 105 10.35 -14.52 1.02
CA SER A 105 9.02 -13.92 0.91
C SER A 105 8.74 -13.48 -0.52
N VAL A 106 7.52 -13.75 -1.00
CA VAL A 106 7.11 -13.41 -2.38
C VAL A 106 7.08 -11.90 -2.63
N HIS A 107 6.60 -11.13 -1.66
CA HIS A 107 6.51 -9.66 -1.70
C HIS A 107 6.81 -9.08 -0.31
N GLY A 108 7.15 -7.79 -0.27
CA GLY A 108 7.30 -7.02 0.96
C GLY A 108 6.05 -7.06 1.85
N GLY A 109 6.26 -6.98 3.16
CA GLY A 109 5.21 -7.12 4.17
C GLY A 109 5.64 -6.56 5.53
N THR A 110 4.94 -6.95 6.60
CA THR A 110 5.31 -6.53 7.96
C THR A 110 6.71 -7.04 8.31
N GLY A 111 7.67 -6.12 8.47
CA GLY A 111 9.06 -6.45 8.82
C GLY A 111 9.97 -6.85 7.64
N ILE A 112 9.43 -7.01 6.42
CA ILE A 112 10.19 -7.37 5.23
C ILE A 112 10.05 -6.27 4.19
N ARG A 113 11.16 -5.64 3.83
CA ARG A 113 11.18 -4.52 2.88
C ARG A 113 11.22 -4.96 1.42
N LEU A 114 11.77 -6.13 1.14
CA LEU A 114 12.00 -6.66 -0.21
C LEU A 114 11.64 -8.15 -0.24
N GLY A 115 10.70 -8.50 -1.12
CA GLY A 115 10.43 -9.89 -1.51
C GLY A 115 10.94 -10.18 -2.92
N LEU A 116 10.66 -11.38 -3.39
CA LEU A 116 11.08 -11.89 -4.71
C LEU A 116 10.69 -10.95 -5.85
N ILE A 117 9.43 -10.48 -5.88
CA ILE A 117 8.93 -9.63 -6.97
C ILE A 117 9.61 -8.26 -7.00
N GLU A 118 9.91 -7.66 -5.86
CA GLU A 118 10.62 -6.38 -5.82
C GLU A 118 12.06 -6.52 -6.28
N SER A 119 12.74 -7.59 -5.86
CA SER A 119 14.09 -7.89 -6.34
C SER A 119 14.11 -8.11 -7.85
N LEU A 120 13.16 -8.88 -8.39
CA LEU A 120 13.02 -9.10 -9.84
C LEU A 120 12.78 -7.81 -10.63
N ARG A 121 11.96 -6.89 -10.11
CA ARG A 121 11.71 -5.60 -10.76
C ARG A 121 12.93 -4.69 -10.78
N LEU A 122 13.77 -4.79 -9.76
CA LEU A 122 15.04 -4.06 -9.69
C LEU A 122 16.07 -4.64 -10.66
N ASP A 123 16.13 -5.98 -10.78
CA ASP A 123 17.01 -6.68 -11.71
C ASP A 123 16.58 -6.55 -13.18
N ARG A 124 15.26 -6.46 -13.43
CA ARG A 124 14.66 -6.36 -14.77
C ARG A 124 13.91 -5.03 -14.98
N PRO A 125 14.60 -3.88 -14.97
CA PRO A 125 13.95 -2.56 -15.04
C PRO A 125 13.22 -2.30 -16.38
N LYS A 126 13.55 -3.07 -17.43
CA LYS A 126 12.88 -3.01 -18.75
C LYS A 126 11.58 -3.81 -18.82
N SER A 127 11.20 -4.51 -17.74
CA SER A 127 9.98 -5.31 -17.65
C SER A 127 8.99 -4.67 -16.66
N PRO A 128 8.41 -3.50 -16.98
CA PRO A 128 7.56 -2.76 -16.04
C PRO A 128 6.25 -3.49 -15.69
N PHE A 129 5.86 -4.48 -16.49
CA PHE A 129 4.65 -5.29 -16.31
C PHE A 129 4.88 -6.60 -15.56
N LEU A 130 6.04 -6.77 -14.91
CA LEU A 130 6.29 -7.94 -14.09
C LEU A 130 5.41 -7.88 -12.82
N GLU A 131 4.29 -8.60 -12.85
CA GLU A 131 3.28 -8.66 -11.78
C GLU A 131 3.12 -10.07 -11.23
N LEU A 132 2.73 -10.17 -9.95
CA LEU A 132 2.46 -11.46 -9.32
C LEU A 132 1.10 -12.00 -9.75
N VAL A 133 1.08 -13.25 -10.25
CA VAL A 133 -0.17 -13.98 -10.49
C VAL A 133 -0.72 -14.57 -9.19
N HIS A 134 0.14 -15.14 -8.36
CA HIS A 134 -0.20 -15.66 -7.04
C HIS A 134 0.98 -15.54 -6.07
N ARG A 135 0.76 -15.98 -4.82
CA ARG A 135 1.78 -16.02 -3.77
C ARG A 135 1.70 -17.32 -2.99
N ILE A 136 2.86 -17.81 -2.57
CA ILE A 136 3.01 -18.88 -1.58
C ILE A 136 3.69 -18.32 -0.33
N ASP A 137 3.50 -18.96 0.81
CA ASP A 137 4.00 -18.45 2.09
C ASP A 137 5.52 -18.54 2.19
N ARG A 138 6.11 -17.75 3.09
CA ARG A 138 7.55 -17.71 3.31
C ARG A 138 8.15 -19.11 3.57
N PRO A 139 7.62 -19.96 4.47
CA PRO A 139 8.16 -21.31 4.70
C PRO A 139 7.87 -22.29 3.55
N THR A 140 7.01 -21.96 2.59
CA THR A 140 6.65 -22.84 1.47
C THR A 140 7.66 -22.71 0.33
N SER A 141 7.98 -23.82 -0.33
CA SER A 141 8.78 -23.86 -1.56
C SER A 141 7.96 -24.35 -2.75
N GLY A 142 8.38 -24.02 -3.97
CA GLY A 142 7.73 -24.44 -5.22
C GLY A 142 7.30 -23.27 -6.11
N CYS A 143 6.50 -23.59 -7.13
CA CYS A 143 5.88 -22.63 -8.04
C CYS A 143 4.61 -22.04 -7.44
#